data_AF-A0A0A8KZI8-F1
#
_entry.id   AF-A0A0A8KZI8-F1
#
_cell.length_a   1.000
_cell.length_b   1.000
_cell.length_c   1.000
_cell.angle_alpha   90.00
_cell.angle_beta   90.00
_cell.angle_gamma   90.00
#
_symmetry.space_group_name_H-M   'P 1'
#
loop_
_entity.id
_entity.type
_entity.pdbx_description
1 polymer ?
#
loop_
_entity_poly.entity_id
_entity_poly.type
_entity_poly.pdbx_seq_one_letter_code
_entity_poly.pdbx_strand_id
1 'polypeptide(L)'
;MTDLSAVKLHDLLGEALYIDLNEKRSLVGKLIAIDCKANVLLDEVVESNDGHVRKMGLVSVPFVAVRSVKISNDLINHTKLMKFNISSQYV
;
A
#
# COMPACT_ATOMS: atom_id res chain seq x y z
N MET A 1 -17.20 9.99 5.79
CA MET A 1 -16.56 8.81 5.18
C MET A 1 -15.56 9.31 4.15
N THR A 2 -14.31 8.88 4.21
CA THR A 2 -13.28 9.26 3.23
C THR A 2 -13.57 8.51 1.94
N ASP A 3 -14.00 9.20 0.89
CA ASP A 3 -14.19 8.59 -0.42
C ASP A 3 -12.83 8.16 -1.00
N LEU A 4 -12.61 6.85 -1.11
CA LEU A 4 -11.39 6.24 -1.61
C LEU A 4 -11.45 5.93 -3.11
N SER A 5 -12.59 6.16 -3.78
CA SER A 5 -12.80 5.78 -5.19
C SER A 5 -11.78 6.39 -6.17
N ALA A 6 -11.20 7.53 -5.81
CA ALA A 6 -10.20 8.25 -6.61
C ALA A 6 -8.76 7.70 -6.47
N VAL A 7 -8.48 6.91 -5.43
CA VAL A 7 -7.14 6.38 -5.15
C VAL A 7 -7.12 4.88 -5.47
N LYS A 8 -6.29 4.50 -6.43
CA LYS A 8 -6.06 3.13 -6.87
C LYS A 8 -4.71 2.66 -6.33
N LEU A 9 -4.55 1.34 -6.19
CA LEU A 9 -3.34 0.76 -5.60
C LEU A 9 -2.06 1.15 -6.35
N HIS A 10 -2.12 1.30 -7.67
CA HIS A 10 -0.96 1.72 -8.49
C HIS A 10 -0.52 3.17 -8.24
N ASP A 11 -1.39 4.03 -7.70
CA ASP A 11 -1.00 5.40 -7.36
C ASP A 11 -0.11 5.46 -6.12
N LEU A 12 0.01 4.33 -5.41
CA LEU A 12 0.73 4.20 -4.16
C LEU A 12 2.12 3.55 -4.38
N LEU A 13 2.54 3.38 -5.64
CA LEU A 13 3.90 2.92 -5.94
C LEU A 13 4.91 3.90 -5.34
N GLY A 14 5.86 3.36 -4.58
CA GLY A 14 6.84 4.10 -3.82
C GLY A 14 6.36 4.54 -2.43
N GLU A 15 5.13 4.25 -2.04
CA GLU A 15 4.59 4.69 -0.75
C GLU A 15 4.56 3.56 0.28
N ALA A 16 4.59 3.92 1.56
CA ALA A 16 4.49 2.97 2.65
C ALA A 16 3.05 2.44 2.78
N LEU A 17 2.89 1.12 2.71
CA LEU A 17 1.63 0.43 2.94
C LEU A 17 1.66 -0.30 4.27
N TYR A 18 0.53 -0.29 4.97
CA TYR A 18 0.30 -1.14 6.15
C TYR A 18 -0.67 -2.24 5.76
N ILE A 19 -0.19 -3.48 5.69
CA ILE A 19 -0.95 -4.65 5.23
C ILE A 19 -1.25 -5.55 6.43
N ASP A 20 -2.52 -5.75 6.72
CA ASP A 20 -2.94 -6.80 7.65
C ASP A 20 -3.11 -8.11 6.89
N LEU A 21 -2.43 -9.16 7.35
CA LEU A 21 -2.59 -10.52 6.83
C LEU A 21 -3.65 -11.29 7.64
N ASN A 22 -3.70 -11.05 8.94
CA ASN A 22 -4.73 -11.55 9.86
C ASN A 22 -4.78 -10.68 11.13
N GLU A 23 -5.47 -11.13 12.18
CA GLU A 23 -5.63 -10.38 13.45
C GLU A 23 -4.32 -10.17 14.23
N LYS A 24 -3.32 -11.02 13.99
CA LYS A 24 -2.07 -11.04 14.76
C LYS A 24 -0.86 -10.65 13.93
N ARG A 25 -0.97 -10.66 12.60
CA ARG A 25 0.13 -10.52 11.67
C ARG A 25 -0.10 -9.39 10.68
N SER A 26 0.81 -8.44 10.66
CA SER A 26 0.83 -7.31 9.72
C SER A 26 2.22 -7.07 9.15
N LEU A 27 2.26 -6.42 7.99
CA LEU A 27 3.47 -5.99 7.29
C LEU A 27 3.40 -4.48 7.07
N VAL A 28 4.54 -3.82 7.23
CA VAL A 28 4.74 -2.43 6.81
C VAL A 28 5.91 -2.39 5.85
N GLY A 29 5.73 -1.82 4.67
CA GLY A 29 6.81 -1.69 3.70
C GLY A 29 6.44 -0.77 2.55
N LYS A 30 7.44 -0.42 1.75
CA LYS A 30 7.29 0.44 0.58
C LYS A 30 6.79 -0.36 -0.60
N LEU A 31 5.67 0.04 -1.21
CA LEU A 31 5.14 -0.63 -2.39
C LEU A 31 6.07 -0.41 -3.60
N ILE A 32 6.63 -1.48 -4.15
CA ILE A 32 7.53 -1.39 -5.31
C ILE A 32 6.83 -1.81 -6.59
N ALA A 33 6.00 -2.85 -6.54
CA ALA A 33 5.29 -3.34 -7.71
C ALA A 33 3.98 -4.03 -7.35
N ILE A 34 3.09 -4.08 -8.33
CA ILE A 34 1.84 -4.84 -8.31
C ILE A 34 1.81 -5.65 -9.60
N ASP A 35 1.56 -6.95 -9.51
CA ASP A 35 1.42 -7.79 -10.69
C ASP A 35 -0.04 -7.89 -11.19
N CYS A 36 -0.25 -8.61 -12.30
CA CYS A 36 -1.57 -8.81 -12.89
C CYS A 36 -2.54 -9.64 -12.03
N LYS A 37 -2.06 -10.24 -10.93
CA LYS A 37 -2.87 -10.97 -9.93
C LYS A 37 -3.04 -10.15 -8.64
N ALA A 38 -2.68 -8.87 -8.67
CA ALA A 38 -2.67 -7.96 -7.52
C ALA A 38 -1.74 -8.42 -6.37
N ASN A 39 -0.77 -9.29 -6.65
CA ASN A 39 0.28 -9.58 -5.68
C ASN A 39 1.15 -8.35 -5.51
N VAL A 40 1.57 -8.12 -4.27
CA VAL A 40 2.21 -6.88 -3.85
C VAL A 40 3.67 -7.17 -3.58
N LEU A 41 4.59 -6.46 -4.23
CA LEU A 41 6.01 -6.50 -3.89
C LEU A 41 6.32 -5.30 -2.99
N LEU A 42 6.75 -5.58 -1.78
CA LEU A 42 7.11 -4.58 -0.78
C LEU A 42 8.61 -4.63 -0.49
N ASP A 43 9.24 -3.48 -0.30
CA ASP A 43 10.62 -3.34 0.13
C ASP A 43 10.70 -2.74 1.55
N GLU A 44 11.88 -2.90 2.18
CA GLU A 44 12.18 -2.46 3.55
C GLU A 44 11.17 -2.96 4.59
N VAL A 45 10.63 -4.16 4.37
CA VAL A 45 9.48 -4.67 5.11
C VAL A 45 9.82 -4.95 6.56
N VAL A 46 8.95 -4.47 7.45
CA VAL A 46 8.89 -4.84 8.85
C VAL A 46 7.62 -5.65 9.07
N GLU A 47 7.78 -6.85 9.63
CA GLU A 47 6.67 -7.69 10.05
C GLU A 47 6.42 -7.52 11.55
N SER A 48 5.15 -7.40 11.93
CA SER A 48 4.69 -7.60 13.30
C SER A 48 3.83 -8.87 13.36
N ASN A 49 4.14 -9.79 14.27
CA ASN A 49 3.42 -11.04 14.45
C ASN A 49 3.29 -11.38 15.94
N ASP A 50 2.10 -11.23 16.49
CA ASP A 50 1.77 -11.53 17.90
C ASP A 50 2.77 -10.89 18.90
N GLY A 51 3.12 -9.63 18.66
CA GLY A 51 4.08 -8.86 19.47
C GLY A 51 5.55 -9.02 19.07
N HIS A 52 5.89 -9.96 18.19
CA HIS A 52 7.24 -10.09 17.64
C HIS A 52 7.42 -9.22 16.40
N VAL A 53 8.47 -8.40 16.39
CA VAL A 53 8.80 -7.51 15.28
C VAL A 53 10.11 -7.93 14.63
N ARG A 54 10.14 -8.07 13.31
CA ARG A 54 11.37 -8.36 12.56
C ARG A 54 11.44 -7.62 11.22
N LYS A 55 12.66 -7.29 10.80
CA LYS A 55 12.95 -6.78 9.45
C LYS A 55 13.07 -7.94 8.47
N MET A 56 12.44 -7.82 7.32
CA MET A 56 12.36 -8.85 6.28
C MET A 56 13.05 -8.41 4.98
N GLY A 57 13.19 -7.10 4.72
CA GLY A 57 13.73 -6.59 3.46
C GLY A 57 12.67 -6.65 2.35
N LEU A 58 12.94 -7.40 1.28
CA LEU A 58 12.04 -7.52 0.14
C LEU A 58 11.06 -8.68 0.32
N VAL A 59 9.75 -8.43 0.22
CA VAL A 59 8.69 -9.43 0.43
C VAL A 59 7.65 -9.35 -0.68
N SER A 60 7.35 -10.49 -1.30
CA SER A 60 6.18 -10.65 -2.17
C SER A 60 5.00 -11.18 -1.36
N VAL A 61 3.87 -10.49 -1.42
CA VAL A 61 2.64 -10.80 -0.69
C VAL A 61 1.55 -11.17 -1.70
N PRO A 62 1.06 -12.42 -1.68
CA PRO A 62 -0.06 -12.81 -2.53
C PRO A 62 -1.33 -12.05 -2.16
N PHE A 63 -2.10 -11.60 -3.16
CA PHE A 63 -3.36 -10.87 -2.89
C PHE A 63 -4.31 -11.66 -1.98
N VAL A 64 -4.37 -12.98 -2.17
CA VAL A 64 -5.21 -13.90 -1.37
C VAL A 64 -4.85 -13.93 0.12
N ALA A 65 -3.63 -13.51 0.49
CA ALA A 65 -3.19 -13.42 1.88
C ALA A 65 -3.47 -12.06 2.51
N VAL A 66 -3.88 -11.06 1.72
CA VAL A 66 -4.16 -9.70 2.18
C VAL A 66 -5.58 -9.62 2.72
N ARG A 67 -5.71 -9.30 4.01
CA ARG A 67 -7.02 -9.01 4.62
C ARG A 67 -7.42 -7.56 4.39
N SER A 68 -6.50 -6.63 4.61
CA SER A 68 -6.73 -5.22 4.36
C SER A 68 -5.43 -4.48 4.12
N VAL A 69 -5.50 -3.44 3.29
CA VAL A 69 -4.43 -2.46 3.09
C VAL A 69 -4.87 -1.14 3.71
N LYS A 70 -4.00 -0.56 4.50
CA LYS A 70 -4.18 0.74 5.14
C LYS A 70 -3.08 1.68 4.66
N ILE A 71 -3.47 2.93 4.46
CA ILE A 71 -2.59 4.04 4.11
C ILE A 71 -2.95 5.25 4.96
N SER A 72 -2.03 6.21 5.08
CA SER A 72 -2.28 7.43 5.83
C SER A 72 -3.30 8.32 5.09
N ASN A 73 -4.09 9.08 5.86
CA ASN A 73 -5.01 10.05 5.28
C ASN A 73 -4.29 11.16 4.51
N ASP A 74 -3.08 11.53 4.95
CA ASP A 74 -2.25 12.53 4.27
C ASP A 74 -1.88 12.06 2.87
N LEU A 75 -1.51 10.78 2.72
CA LEU A 75 -1.22 10.21 1.42
C LEU A 75 -2.45 10.19 0.52
N ILE A 76 -3.63 9.81 1.04
CA ILE A 76 -4.89 9.85 0.28
C ILE A 76 -5.14 11.26 -0.28
N ASN A 77 -4.98 12.29 0.57
CA ASN A 77 -5.21 13.67 0.17
C ASN A 77 -4.17 14.13 -0.86
N HIS A 78 -2.90 13.77 -0.66
CA HIS A 78 -1.82 14.10 -1.58
C HIS A 78 -2.04 13.49 -2.97
N THR A 79 -2.37 12.20 -3.04
CA THR A 79 -2.66 11.50 -4.31
C THR A 79 -3.86 12.10 -5.04
N LYS A 80 -4.92 12.47 -4.32
CA LYS A 80 -6.09 13.14 -4.91
C LYS A 80 -5.73 14.49 -5.54
N LEU A 81 -4.94 15.31 -4.83
CA LEU A 81 -4.47 16.60 -5.33
C LEU A 81 -3.58 16.44 -6.57
N MET A 82 -2.64 15.49 -6.53
CA MET A 82 -1.79 15.17 -7.69
C MET A 82 -2.64 14.83 -8.93
N LYS A 83 -3.62 13.94 -8.79
CA LYS A 83 -4.49 13.56 -9.91
C LYS A 83 -5.35 14.70 -10.43
N PHE A 84 -5.90 15.52 -9.55
CA PHE A 84 -6.64 16.72 -9.94
C PHE A 84 -5.78 17.69 -10.77
N ASN A 85 -4.50 17.83 -10.39
CA ASN A 85 -3.57 18.68 -11.12
C ASN A 85 -3.12 18.07 -12.47
N ILE A 86 -3.17 16.74 -12.64
CA ILE A 86 -2.82 16.07 -13.90
C ILE A 86 -3.92 16.25 -14.97
N SER A 87 -5.18 16.52 -14.59
CA SER A 87 -6.30 16.68 -15.53
C SER A 87 -6.35 17.99 -16.35
N SER A 88 -5.25 18.73 -16.50
CA SER A 88 -5.25 20.05 -17.18
C SER A 88 -3.98 20.39 -18.00
N GLN A 89 -3.14 19.42 -18.37
CA GLN A 89 -1.87 19.75 -19.06
C GLN A 89 -1.69 19.21 -20.48
N TYR A 90 -2.71 18.59 -21.08
CA TYR A 90 -2.71 18.38 -22.54
C TYR A 90 -4.09 18.76 -23.10
N VAL A 91 -4.06 19.81 -23.94
CA VAL A 91 -5.14 20.32 -24.79
C VAL A 91 -5.65 19.22 -25.74
#